data_AF-A0A5M4B3C0-F1
#
_entry.id   AF-A0A5M4B3C0-F1
#
_cell.length_a   1.000
_cell.length_b   1.000
_cell.length_c   1.000
_cell.angle_alpha   90.00
_cell.angle_beta   90.00
_cell.angle_gamma   90.00
#
_symmetry.space_group_name_H-M   'P 1'
#
loop_
_entity.id
_entity.type
_entity.pdbx_description
1 polymer ?
#
loop_
_entity_poly.entity_id
_entity_poly.type
_entity_poly.pdbx_seq_one_letter_code
_entity_poly.pdbx_strand_id
1 'polypeptide(L)'
;MNEEGLFIWEMNDDTQYPKNKDLPKLNQMNWMQYILDNCRTTDEAIKTASEFEIDGWGWHYFVGDAQGNTAAIEFIKGKVVVHKGKDMPVPGLFNEPYAREMDILRYYKGFGGDYEPDLNDSKVPRFVKTAVMTRDYNPDENIVDYGLKMLDQLMVDDVPEWSVLFDVRSRTVYFKTRINPEIKKLSMDQVDFSNNSPTLIANIDMKEGGNMYAELQPFTNERMKNFTEKFIFSLIPELPAKFFTGGGLTLEEYAQRTSSHSDYAKTAEAQFFKGEWKNMPDKLKKEMDIILKFESNGEAITGSVSNGRDIYAMDNLSLAGNKVKFTFKTKGGTLIEIKSVFDGGQMKATMAGIENNYGTYVLNRILP
;
A
#
# COMPACT_ATOMS: atom_id res chain seq x y z
N MET A 1 -2.55 -2.98 -8.22
CA MET A 1 -1.44 -2.94 -9.20
C MET A 1 -1.02 -1.49 -9.37
N ASN A 2 0.26 -1.20 -9.62
CA ASN A 2 0.77 0.14 -9.96
C ASN A 2 1.21 0.24 -11.43
N GLU A 3 1.64 1.44 -11.85
CA GLU A 3 2.08 1.74 -13.23
C GLU A 3 3.33 0.98 -13.71
N GLU A 4 4.05 0.34 -12.78
CA GLU A 4 5.23 -0.48 -13.06
C GLU A 4 4.88 -1.98 -13.21
N GLY A 5 3.59 -2.33 -13.03
CA GLY A 5 3.11 -3.71 -13.12
C GLY A 5 3.34 -4.55 -11.87
N LEU A 6 3.68 -3.92 -10.73
CA LEU A 6 3.66 -4.57 -9.43
C LEU A 6 2.20 -4.71 -8.95
N PHE A 7 1.82 -5.89 -8.45
CA PHE A 7 0.54 -6.10 -7.78
C PHE A 7 0.76 -6.75 -6.42
N ILE A 8 -0.23 -6.54 -5.53
CA ILE A 8 -0.32 -7.17 -4.23
C ILE A 8 -1.78 -7.55 -4.00
N TRP A 9 -1.99 -8.70 -3.37
CA TRP A 9 -3.29 -9.19 -2.96
C TRP A 9 -3.20 -9.78 -1.55
N GLU A 10 -4.22 -9.53 -0.74
CA GLU A 10 -4.34 -9.97 0.64
C GLU A 10 -5.21 -11.21 0.79
N MET A 11 -4.86 -12.08 1.72
CA MET A 11 -5.66 -13.25 2.08
C MET A 11 -5.69 -13.44 3.58
N ASN A 12 -6.84 -13.88 4.10
CA ASN A 12 -7.02 -14.16 5.53
C ASN A 12 -6.15 -15.33 5.99
N ASP A 13 -5.49 -15.17 7.13
CA ASP A 13 -4.65 -16.16 7.82
C ASP A 13 -4.59 -15.85 9.33
N ASP A 14 -4.09 -16.76 10.17
CA ASP A 14 -3.80 -16.48 11.60
C ASP A 14 -2.43 -15.79 11.77
N THR A 15 -2.36 -14.58 11.22
CA THR A 15 -1.10 -13.83 11.10
C THR A 15 -0.63 -13.24 12.43
N GLN A 16 0.68 -13.33 12.66
CA GLN A 16 1.37 -12.71 13.79
C GLN A 16 2.43 -11.73 13.28
N TYR A 17 2.02 -10.47 13.03
CA TYR A 17 2.94 -9.43 12.60
C TYR A 17 4.07 -9.19 13.63
N PRO A 18 5.32 -8.99 13.18
CA PRO A 18 6.43 -8.59 14.05
C PRO A 18 6.09 -7.31 14.81
N LYS A 19 6.42 -7.26 16.11
CA LYS A 19 6.30 -6.06 16.93
C LYS A 19 7.67 -5.42 17.12
N ASN A 20 7.78 -4.14 16.78
CA ASN A 20 9.00 -3.36 16.90
C ASN A 20 8.66 -1.88 17.14
N LYS A 21 8.79 -1.45 18.39
CA LYS A 21 8.44 -0.09 18.84
C LYS A 21 9.32 1.01 18.23
N ASP A 22 10.46 0.65 17.65
CA ASP A 22 11.36 1.61 17.02
C ASP A 22 10.95 1.93 15.57
N LEU A 23 10.09 1.10 14.97
CA LEU A 23 9.56 1.30 13.62
C LEU A 23 8.28 2.15 13.62
N PRO A 24 8.03 2.91 12.53
CA PRO A 24 6.72 3.51 12.31
C PRO A 24 5.66 2.41 12.22
N LYS A 25 4.49 2.67 12.81
CA LYS A 25 3.33 1.78 12.70
C LYS A 25 2.56 2.09 11.44
N LEU A 26 2.12 1.05 10.73
CA LEU A 26 1.28 1.20 9.54
C LEU A 26 0.16 0.17 9.55
N ASN A 27 -1.07 0.62 9.30
CA ASN A 27 -2.18 -0.31 9.11
C ASN A 27 -1.95 -1.17 7.87
N GLN A 28 -2.29 -2.44 7.94
CA GLN A 28 -2.06 -3.45 6.91
C GLN A 28 -2.61 -3.06 5.51
N MET A 29 -3.74 -2.34 5.43
CA MET A 29 -4.28 -1.84 4.16
C MET A 29 -3.40 -0.71 3.59
N ASN A 30 -2.95 0.19 4.46
CA ASN A 30 -2.04 1.27 4.06
C ASN A 30 -0.65 0.74 3.71
N TRP A 31 -0.23 -0.40 4.25
CA TRP A 31 1.01 -1.07 3.88
C TRP A 31 0.96 -1.61 2.45
N MET A 32 -0.19 -2.17 2.02
CA MET A 32 -0.39 -2.54 0.61
C MET A 32 -0.29 -1.32 -0.31
N GLN A 33 -0.93 -0.21 0.07
CA GLN A 33 -0.85 1.03 -0.70
C GLN A 33 0.58 1.57 -0.74
N TYR A 34 1.30 1.55 0.40
CA TYR A 34 2.71 1.95 0.47
C TYR A 34 3.58 1.15 -0.51
N ILE A 35 3.37 -0.17 -0.61
CA ILE A 35 4.06 -1.02 -1.58
C ILE A 35 3.77 -0.54 -3.00
N LEU A 36 2.50 -0.33 -3.35
CA LEU A 36 2.11 0.12 -4.69
C LEU A 36 2.66 1.50 -5.04
N ASP A 37 2.79 2.40 -4.06
CA ASP A 37 3.30 3.77 -4.24
C ASP A 37 4.83 3.84 -4.34
N ASN A 38 5.56 2.92 -3.69
CA ASN A 38 7.02 3.04 -3.49
C ASN A 38 7.86 1.91 -4.09
N CYS A 39 7.24 0.82 -4.52
CA CYS A 39 7.96 -0.36 -5.04
C CYS A 39 7.65 -0.59 -6.51
N ARG A 40 8.63 -1.09 -7.26
CA ARG A 40 8.53 -1.50 -8.66
C ARG A 40 8.66 -3.01 -8.82
N THR A 41 9.35 -3.65 -7.87
CA THR A 41 9.70 -5.07 -7.95
C THR A 41 9.21 -5.84 -6.72
N THR A 42 9.08 -7.17 -6.89
CA THR A 42 8.74 -8.08 -5.79
C THR A 42 9.75 -8.00 -4.63
N ASP A 43 11.03 -7.83 -4.94
CA ASP A 43 12.10 -7.77 -3.93
C ASP A 43 12.05 -6.47 -3.10
N GLU A 44 11.72 -5.34 -3.72
CA GLU A 44 11.46 -4.09 -3.00
C GLU A 44 10.26 -4.24 -2.06
N ALA A 45 9.16 -4.83 -2.55
CA ALA A 45 7.96 -5.06 -1.74
C ALA A 45 8.25 -5.94 -0.51
N ILE A 46 8.98 -7.05 -0.69
CA ILE A 46 9.40 -7.93 0.41
C ILE A 46 10.18 -7.16 1.48
N LYS A 47 11.09 -6.27 1.07
CA LYS A 47 11.92 -5.51 2.00
C LYS A 47 11.08 -4.61 2.92
N THR A 48 10.00 -4.03 2.41
CA THR A 48 9.12 -3.14 3.19
C THR A 48 8.49 -3.82 4.41
N ALA A 49 8.34 -5.16 4.40
CA ALA A 49 7.77 -5.92 5.51
C ALA A 49 8.58 -5.81 6.81
N SER A 50 9.84 -5.36 6.73
CA SER A 50 10.72 -5.11 7.88
C SER A 50 10.95 -3.61 8.18
N GLU A 51 10.32 -2.72 7.42
CA GLU A 51 10.48 -1.25 7.58
C GLU A 51 9.37 -0.64 8.45
N PHE A 52 8.27 -1.38 8.67
CA PHE A 52 7.13 -0.96 9.47
C PHE A 52 6.78 -2.00 10.55
N GLU A 53 6.26 -1.53 11.68
CA GLU A 53 5.43 -2.38 12.54
C GLU A 53 4.02 -2.42 11.92
N ILE A 54 3.73 -3.47 11.15
CA ILE A 54 2.43 -3.67 10.52
C ILE A 54 1.39 -3.98 11.60
N ASP A 55 0.25 -3.30 11.54
CA ASP A 55 -0.87 -3.44 12.46
C ASP A 55 -2.17 -3.72 11.72
N GLY A 56 -3.07 -4.50 12.31
CA GLY A 56 -4.29 -4.94 11.66
C GLY A 56 -4.75 -6.31 12.15
N TRP A 57 -5.57 -6.97 11.33
CA TRP A 57 -6.03 -8.33 11.56
C TRP A 57 -5.24 -9.34 10.72
N GLY A 58 -5.64 -10.60 10.71
CA GLY A 58 -4.83 -11.66 10.14
C GLY A 58 -4.81 -11.68 8.62
N TRP A 59 -3.83 -11.03 7.98
CA TRP A 59 -3.56 -11.12 6.54
C TRP A 59 -2.11 -11.50 6.23
N HIS A 60 -1.95 -12.33 5.21
CA HIS A 60 -0.69 -12.48 4.48
C HIS A 60 -0.90 -12.08 3.00
N TYR A 61 0.18 -12.04 2.22
CA TYR A 61 0.14 -11.33 0.95
C TYR A 61 0.79 -12.11 -0.18
N PHE A 62 0.12 -12.13 -1.34
CA PHE A 62 0.71 -12.55 -2.60
C PHE A 62 1.09 -11.30 -3.39
N VAL A 63 2.36 -11.21 -3.78
CA VAL A 63 2.91 -10.10 -4.56
C VAL A 63 3.54 -10.63 -5.84
N GLY A 64 3.48 -9.85 -6.91
CA GLY A 64 4.24 -10.14 -8.13
C GLY A 64 4.46 -8.91 -8.99
N ASP A 65 5.41 -8.99 -9.92
CA ASP A 65 5.87 -7.87 -10.75
C ASP A 65 5.80 -8.15 -12.26
N ALA A 66 6.08 -7.11 -13.06
CA ALA A 66 6.06 -7.17 -14.52
C ALA A 66 7.08 -8.16 -15.14
N GLN A 67 8.06 -8.64 -14.36
CA GLN A 67 9.00 -9.67 -14.82
C GLN A 67 8.46 -11.09 -14.60
N GLY A 68 7.32 -11.23 -13.92
CA GLY A 68 6.72 -12.51 -13.56
C GLY A 68 7.31 -13.13 -12.29
N ASN A 69 8.09 -12.36 -11.51
CA ASN A 69 8.46 -12.82 -10.18
C ASN A 69 7.22 -12.76 -9.28
N THR A 70 7.13 -13.70 -8.35
CA THR A 70 6.06 -13.74 -7.36
C THR A 70 6.63 -14.12 -6.00
N ALA A 71 5.95 -13.70 -4.93
CA ALA A 71 6.26 -14.12 -3.59
C ALA A 71 5.01 -14.19 -2.71
N ALA A 72 5.00 -15.14 -1.78
CA ALA A 72 4.17 -15.05 -0.58
C ALA A 72 4.96 -14.33 0.52
N ILE A 73 4.35 -13.32 1.14
CA ILE A 73 4.87 -12.62 2.31
C ILE A 73 3.93 -12.92 3.46
N GLU A 74 4.40 -13.73 4.40
CA GLU A 74 3.64 -14.24 5.52
C GLU A 74 4.25 -13.78 6.84
N PHE A 75 3.45 -13.73 7.91
CA PHE A 75 3.95 -13.36 9.23
C PHE A 75 3.60 -14.41 10.26
N ILE A 76 4.57 -15.29 10.53
CA ILE A 76 4.39 -16.49 11.33
C ILE A 76 5.26 -16.37 12.57
N LYS A 77 4.66 -16.52 13.75
CA LYS A 77 5.35 -16.42 15.05
C LYS A 77 6.13 -15.11 15.22
N GLY A 78 5.55 -13.99 14.80
CA GLY A 78 6.15 -12.66 14.92
C GLY A 78 7.32 -12.41 13.97
N LYS A 79 7.45 -13.18 12.89
CA LYS A 79 8.54 -13.08 11.90
C LYS A 79 8.00 -13.01 10.48
N VAL A 80 8.66 -12.24 9.64
CA VAL A 80 8.43 -12.26 8.19
C VAL A 80 8.97 -13.58 7.64
N VAL A 81 8.11 -14.33 6.96
CA VAL A 81 8.42 -15.58 6.24
C VAL A 81 8.09 -15.33 4.77
N VAL A 82 9.02 -15.66 3.88
CA VAL A 82 8.90 -15.36 2.45
C VAL A 82 9.15 -16.62 1.64
N HIS A 83 8.23 -16.92 0.72
CA HIS A 83 8.40 -17.95 -0.29
C HIS A 83 8.45 -17.29 -1.67
N LYS A 84 9.51 -17.53 -2.44
CA LYS A 84 9.66 -17.01 -3.80
C LYS A 84 10.58 -17.90 -4.65
N GLY A 85 10.48 -17.78 -5.97
CA GLY A 85 11.37 -18.49 -6.90
C GLY A 85 11.35 -20.01 -6.68
N LYS A 86 12.51 -20.61 -6.40
CA LYS A 86 12.61 -22.07 -6.16
C LYS A 86 11.88 -22.54 -4.90
N ASP A 87 11.70 -21.65 -3.92
CA ASP A 87 10.98 -21.95 -2.68
C ASP A 87 9.45 -21.74 -2.85
N MET A 88 9.02 -21.34 -4.05
CA MET A 88 7.62 -21.18 -4.44
C MET A 88 7.35 -21.86 -5.80
N PRO A 89 7.46 -23.20 -5.90
CA PRO A 89 7.30 -23.92 -7.17
C PRO A 89 5.89 -23.82 -7.76
N VAL A 90 4.88 -23.56 -6.92
CA VAL A 90 3.52 -23.20 -7.35
C VAL A 90 3.30 -21.73 -6.98
N PRO A 91 3.19 -20.80 -7.95
CA PRO A 91 3.03 -19.38 -7.70
C PRO A 91 1.57 -19.06 -7.35
N GLY A 92 1.19 -19.34 -6.11
CA GLY A 92 -0.12 -19.03 -5.56
C GLY A 92 -0.12 -19.03 -4.04
N LEU A 93 -1.02 -18.28 -3.42
CA LEU A 93 -1.24 -18.26 -1.98
C LEU A 93 -2.74 -18.12 -1.74
N PHE A 94 -3.26 -18.77 -0.69
CA PHE A 94 -4.69 -18.84 -0.39
C PHE A 94 -4.94 -18.40 1.04
N ASN A 95 -5.77 -19.10 1.82
CA ASN A 95 -6.13 -18.69 3.19
C ASN A 95 -5.43 -19.54 4.26
N GLU A 96 -4.31 -20.15 3.88
CA GLU A 96 -3.48 -21.01 4.71
C GLU A 96 -2.01 -20.73 4.39
N PRO A 97 -1.09 -20.95 5.33
CA PRO A 97 0.33 -20.70 5.08
C PRO A 97 0.88 -21.46 3.87
N TYR A 98 1.78 -20.86 3.10
CA TYR A 98 2.27 -21.45 1.84
C TYR A 98 2.85 -22.86 2.04
N ALA A 99 3.60 -23.05 3.12
CA ALA A 99 4.16 -24.35 3.48
C ALA A 99 3.07 -25.41 3.71
N ARG A 100 1.93 -25.03 4.28
CA ARG A 100 0.79 -25.94 4.50
C ARG A 100 0.15 -26.36 3.19
N GLU A 101 -0.03 -25.41 2.27
CA GLU A 101 -0.55 -25.67 0.92
C GLU A 101 0.35 -26.65 0.15
N MET A 102 1.68 -26.45 0.23
CA MET A 102 2.67 -27.37 -0.35
C MET A 102 2.63 -28.77 0.28
N ASP A 103 2.39 -28.89 1.59
CA ASP A 103 2.24 -30.19 2.25
C ASP A 103 0.99 -30.94 1.78
N ILE A 104 -0.12 -30.23 1.52
CA ILE A 104 -1.34 -30.83 0.98
C ILE A 104 -1.12 -31.28 -0.47
N LEU A 105 -0.43 -30.47 -1.27
CA LEU A 105 -0.16 -30.77 -2.68
C LEU A 105 0.54 -32.13 -2.88
N ARG A 106 1.45 -32.50 -1.97
CA ARG A 106 2.23 -33.75 -2.03
C ARG A 106 1.39 -35.03 -2.04
N TYR A 107 0.13 -34.99 -1.62
CA TYR A 107 -0.75 -36.15 -1.65
C TYR A 107 -1.37 -36.42 -3.02
N TYR A 108 -1.25 -35.51 -3.98
CA TYR A 108 -1.88 -35.60 -5.28
C TYR A 108 -0.92 -36.09 -6.38
N LYS A 109 -1.49 -36.80 -7.37
CA LYS A 109 -0.77 -37.29 -8.54
C LYS A 109 -0.16 -36.15 -9.36
N GLY A 110 1.04 -36.41 -9.86
CA GLY A 110 1.87 -35.41 -10.52
C GLY A 110 2.65 -34.50 -9.56
N PHE A 111 2.43 -34.62 -8.23
CA PHE A 111 3.15 -33.86 -7.20
C PHE A 111 3.72 -34.74 -6.08
N GLY A 112 3.67 -36.07 -6.25
CA GLY A 112 4.33 -37.06 -5.37
C GLY A 112 3.39 -38.05 -4.70
N GLY A 113 2.07 -37.89 -4.80
CA GLY A 113 1.09 -38.77 -4.15
C GLY A 113 0.15 -39.49 -5.12
N ASP A 114 -0.86 -40.14 -4.55
CA ASP A 114 -1.75 -41.07 -5.26
C ASP A 114 -3.18 -40.55 -5.46
N TYR A 115 -3.57 -39.43 -4.84
CA TYR A 115 -4.90 -38.86 -5.05
C TYR A 115 -5.02 -38.21 -6.42
N GLU A 116 -6.07 -38.56 -7.16
CA GLU A 116 -6.37 -37.96 -8.46
C GLU A 116 -6.97 -36.57 -8.24
N PRO A 117 -6.37 -35.50 -8.79
CA PRO A 117 -6.97 -34.17 -8.72
C PRO A 117 -8.11 -34.05 -9.74
N ASP A 118 -9.34 -33.89 -9.26
CA ASP A 118 -10.50 -33.50 -10.08
C ASP A 118 -10.74 -31.99 -9.97
N LEU A 119 -10.57 -31.26 -11.08
CA LEU A 119 -10.76 -29.81 -11.11
C LEU A 119 -12.22 -29.40 -10.85
N ASN A 120 -13.18 -30.29 -11.11
CA ASN A 120 -14.61 -30.03 -10.88
C ASN A 120 -15.08 -30.42 -9.47
N ASP A 121 -14.27 -31.12 -8.68
CA ASP A 121 -14.60 -31.48 -7.30
C ASP A 121 -14.27 -30.29 -6.37
N SER A 122 -15.26 -29.78 -5.64
CA SER A 122 -15.08 -28.70 -4.67
C SER A 122 -14.24 -29.14 -3.46
N LYS A 123 -14.08 -30.44 -3.22
CA LYS A 123 -13.22 -30.98 -2.15
C LYS A 123 -11.74 -30.97 -2.51
N VAL A 124 -11.40 -30.81 -3.79
CA VAL A 124 -10.00 -30.66 -4.20
C VAL A 124 -9.57 -29.23 -3.85
N PRO A 125 -8.52 -29.04 -3.03
CA PRO A 125 -8.08 -27.73 -2.60
C PRO A 125 -7.75 -26.81 -3.79
N ARG A 126 -8.12 -25.53 -3.68
CA ARG A 126 -7.84 -24.52 -4.71
C ARG A 126 -6.37 -24.50 -5.12
N PHE A 127 -5.45 -24.59 -4.16
CA PHE A 127 -4.01 -24.64 -4.45
C PHE A 127 -3.60 -25.83 -5.32
N VAL A 128 -4.21 -27.00 -5.12
CA VAL A 128 -3.97 -28.19 -5.96
C VAL A 128 -4.49 -27.94 -7.37
N LYS A 129 -5.69 -27.38 -7.51
CA LYS A 129 -6.25 -27.01 -8.83
C LYS A 129 -5.33 -26.00 -9.54
N THR A 130 -4.86 -24.97 -8.84
CA THR A 130 -3.87 -24.01 -9.37
C THR A 130 -2.61 -24.72 -9.84
N ALA A 131 -2.03 -25.60 -9.03
CA ALA A 131 -0.82 -26.34 -9.40
C ALA A 131 -1.01 -27.17 -10.68
N VAL A 132 -2.14 -27.88 -10.80
CA VAL A 132 -2.48 -28.67 -11.99
C VAL A 132 -2.64 -27.75 -13.22
N MET A 133 -3.45 -26.71 -13.10
CA MET A 133 -3.72 -25.79 -14.21
C MET A 133 -2.45 -25.06 -14.66
N THR A 134 -1.62 -24.58 -13.74
CA THR A 134 -0.33 -23.95 -14.10
C THR A 134 0.63 -24.93 -14.78
N ARG A 135 0.70 -26.20 -14.32
CA ARG A 135 1.54 -27.24 -14.94
C ARG A 135 1.08 -27.59 -16.35
N ASP A 136 -0.24 -27.68 -16.54
CA ASP A 136 -0.86 -28.18 -17.76
C ASP A 136 -1.27 -27.04 -18.73
N TYR A 137 -0.90 -25.80 -18.44
CA TYR A 137 -1.19 -24.66 -19.29
C TYR A 137 -0.59 -24.84 -20.68
N ASN A 138 -1.44 -24.71 -21.71
CA ASN A 138 -1.01 -24.69 -23.11
C ASN A 138 -0.65 -23.25 -23.52
N PRO A 139 0.61 -22.96 -23.89
CA PRO A 139 1.03 -21.61 -24.30
C PRO A 139 0.30 -21.03 -25.52
N ASP A 140 -0.38 -21.87 -26.31
CA ASP A 140 -1.19 -21.42 -27.45
C ASP A 140 -2.57 -20.86 -27.02
N GLU A 141 -3.02 -21.15 -25.78
CA GLU A 141 -4.25 -20.57 -25.23
C GLU A 141 -4.02 -19.10 -24.84
N ASN A 142 -5.03 -18.26 -25.08
CA ASN A 142 -5.00 -16.87 -24.63
C ASN A 142 -4.85 -16.82 -23.10
N ILE A 143 -3.76 -16.23 -22.61
CA ILE A 143 -3.41 -16.23 -21.18
C ILE A 143 -4.45 -15.51 -20.31
N VAL A 144 -5.14 -14.49 -20.84
CA VAL A 144 -6.17 -13.74 -20.10
C VAL A 144 -7.42 -14.60 -19.96
N ASP A 145 -7.87 -15.23 -21.04
CA ASP A 145 -9.01 -16.15 -21.01
C ASP A 145 -8.71 -17.36 -20.11
N TYR A 146 -7.48 -17.88 -20.17
CA TYR A 146 -7.02 -18.96 -19.30
C TYR A 146 -7.01 -18.55 -17.83
N GLY A 147 -6.50 -17.35 -17.51
CA GLY A 147 -6.50 -16.82 -16.14
C GLY A 147 -7.91 -16.64 -15.57
N LEU A 148 -8.85 -16.14 -16.37
CA LEU A 148 -10.25 -16.02 -15.97
C LEU A 148 -10.91 -17.39 -15.77
N LYS A 149 -10.62 -18.35 -16.65
CA LYS A 149 -11.04 -19.75 -16.50
C LYS A 149 -10.46 -20.38 -15.24
N MET A 150 -9.20 -20.10 -14.89
CA MET A 150 -8.60 -20.54 -13.63
C MET A 150 -9.41 -19.99 -12.45
N LEU A 151 -9.72 -18.69 -12.42
CA LEU A 151 -10.51 -18.10 -11.34
C LEU A 151 -11.89 -18.76 -11.19
N ASP A 152 -12.55 -19.10 -12.28
CA ASP A 152 -13.84 -19.82 -12.26
C ASP A 152 -13.70 -21.25 -11.70
N GLN A 153 -12.58 -21.94 -11.97
CA GLN A 153 -12.30 -23.29 -11.46
C GLN A 153 -11.88 -23.32 -9.98
N LEU A 154 -11.40 -22.19 -9.45
CA LEU A 154 -11.00 -22.04 -8.06
C LEU A 154 -12.16 -21.68 -7.12
N MET A 155 -13.40 -21.69 -7.62
CA MET A 155 -14.60 -21.54 -6.79
C MET A 155 -14.68 -22.66 -5.73
N VAL A 156 -15.12 -22.29 -4.52
CA VAL A 156 -15.28 -23.24 -3.40
C VAL A 156 -16.74 -23.65 -3.27
N ASP A 157 -17.55 -22.83 -2.60
CA ASP A 157 -18.96 -23.12 -2.31
C ASP A 157 -19.91 -22.26 -3.16
N ASP A 158 -19.57 -20.98 -3.33
CA ASP A 158 -20.40 -19.99 -4.03
C ASP A 158 -19.58 -19.15 -5.01
N VAL A 159 -20.28 -18.51 -5.95
CA VAL A 159 -19.70 -17.52 -6.86
C VAL A 159 -19.07 -16.39 -6.04
N PRO A 160 -17.77 -16.08 -6.23
CA PRO A 160 -17.11 -15.03 -5.46
C PRO A 160 -17.74 -13.67 -5.75
N GLU A 161 -17.78 -12.80 -4.74
CA GLU A 161 -18.34 -11.45 -4.86
C GLU A 161 -17.70 -10.65 -6.01
N TRP A 162 -16.43 -10.92 -6.29
CA TRP A 162 -15.66 -10.36 -7.39
C TRP A 162 -14.50 -11.28 -7.75
N SER A 163 -14.04 -11.18 -8.99
CA SER A 163 -12.86 -11.88 -9.50
C SER A 163 -11.98 -10.89 -10.22
N VAL A 164 -10.67 -10.91 -9.95
CA VAL A 164 -9.70 -9.97 -10.51
C VAL A 164 -8.51 -10.72 -11.06
N LEU A 165 -8.12 -10.35 -12.28
CA LEU A 165 -6.93 -10.84 -12.96
C LEU A 165 -6.01 -9.65 -13.25
N PHE A 166 -4.78 -9.74 -12.78
CA PHE A 166 -3.72 -8.78 -13.04
C PHE A 166 -2.85 -9.27 -14.20
N ASP A 167 -3.01 -8.72 -15.40
CA ASP A 167 -2.05 -8.92 -16.48
C ASP A 167 -0.89 -7.94 -16.30
N VAL A 168 0.13 -8.39 -15.57
CA VAL A 168 1.32 -7.59 -15.20
C VAL A 168 2.17 -7.19 -16.40
N ARG A 169 2.12 -7.92 -17.52
CA ARG A 169 2.92 -7.61 -18.71
C ARG A 169 2.29 -6.49 -19.52
N SER A 170 0.96 -6.48 -19.66
CA SER A 170 0.23 -5.40 -20.32
C SER A 170 -0.22 -4.29 -19.36
N ARG A 171 0.08 -4.44 -18.06
CA ARG A 171 -0.38 -3.57 -16.96
C ARG A 171 -1.87 -3.32 -17.02
N THR A 172 -2.63 -4.37 -17.29
CA THR A 172 -4.09 -4.31 -17.41
C THR A 172 -4.73 -5.15 -16.32
N VAL A 173 -5.68 -4.56 -15.62
CA VAL A 173 -6.50 -5.25 -14.62
C VAL A 173 -7.81 -5.63 -15.29
N TYR A 174 -8.17 -6.90 -15.23
CA TYR A 174 -9.47 -7.42 -15.67
C TYR A 174 -10.26 -7.82 -14.43
N PHE A 175 -11.54 -7.51 -14.37
CA PHE A 175 -12.36 -7.89 -13.23
C PHE A 175 -13.84 -8.01 -13.58
N LYS A 176 -14.56 -8.75 -12.74
CA LYS A 176 -16.03 -8.88 -12.77
C LYS A 176 -16.55 -8.95 -11.34
N THR A 177 -17.79 -8.54 -11.12
CA THR A 177 -18.49 -8.73 -9.84
C THR A 177 -19.51 -9.85 -9.97
N ARG A 178 -19.94 -10.45 -8.86
CA ARG A 178 -20.93 -11.53 -8.83
C ARG A 178 -22.22 -11.13 -9.54
N ILE A 179 -22.71 -9.92 -9.29
CA ILE A 179 -24.00 -9.45 -9.80
C ILE A 179 -23.88 -8.78 -11.18
N ASN A 180 -22.69 -8.34 -11.59
CA ASN A 180 -22.42 -7.82 -12.94
C ASN A 180 -21.22 -8.55 -13.58
N PRO A 181 -21.45 -9.75 -14.16
CA PRO A 181 -20.39 -10.68 -14.56
C PRO A 181 -19.68 -10.30 -15.87
N GLU A 182 -20.15 -9.27 -16.59
CA GLU A 182 -19.47 -8.72 -17.75
C GLU A 182 -18.06 -8.22 -17.36
N ILE A 183 -17.05 -8.69 -18.09
CA ILE A 183 -15.64 -8.39 -17.77
C ILE A 183 -15.35 -6.93 -18.06
N LYS A 184 -14.87 -6.23 -17.04
CA LYS A 184 -14.34 -4.87 -17.12
C LYS A 184 -12.82 -4.94 -17.18
N LYS A 185 -12.19 -3.94 -17.78
CA LYS A 185 -10.74 -3.79 -17.83
C LYS A 185 -10.29 -2.35 -17.62
N LEU A 186 -9.15 -2.17 -16.98
CA LEU A 186 -8.46 -0.89 -16.84
C LEU A 186 -6.98 -1.10 -17.14
N SER A 187 -6.46 -0.42 -18.16
CA SER A 187 -5.02 -0.41 -18.45
C SER A 187 -4.38 0.77 -17.73
N MET A 188 -3.28 0.51 -17.01
CA MET A 188 -2.51 1.56 -16.33
C MET A 188 -1.94 2.57 -17.32
N ASP A 189 -1.68 2.16 -18.57
CA ASP A 189 -1.17 3.03 -19.64
C ASP A 189 -2.17 4.12 -20.06
N GLN A 190 -3.45 4.02 -19.66
CA GLN A 190 -4.47 5.02 -19.93
C GLN A 190 -4.56 6.09 -18.85
N VAL A 191 -4.00 5.84 -17.67
CA VAL A 191 -4.10 6.70 -16.50
C VAL A 191 -2.90 7.65 -16.44
N ASP A 192 -3.15 8.94 -16.24
CA ASP A 192 -2.09 9.91 -15.96
C ASP A 192 -1.74 9.88 -14.46
N PHE A 193 -0.60 9.28 -14.14
CA PHE A 193 -0.05 9.22 -12.78
C PHE A 193 0.79 10.44 -12.39
N SER A 194 0.83 11.49 -13.22
CA SER A 194 1.56 12.71 -12.85
C SER A 194 0.95 13.38 -11.62
N ASN A 195 1.79 14.03 -10.82
CA ASN A 195 1.39 14.74 -9.60
C ASN A 195 0.41 15.92 -9.81
N ASN A 196 0.05 16.23 -11.06
CA ASN A 196 -0.91 17.28 -11.40
C ASN A 196 -2.29 16.72 -11.76
N SER A 197 -2.41 15.40 -11.89
CA SER A 197 -3.67 14.76 -12.24
C SER A 197 -4.52 14.49 -10.99
N PRO A 198 -5.85 14.65 -11.10
CA PRO A 198 -6.73 14.42 -9.96
C PRO A 198 -6.76 12.95 -9.58
N THR A 199 -6.94 12.65 -8.29
CA THR A 199 -7.35 11.32 -7.86
C THR A 199 -8.67 10.93 -8.52
N LEU A 200 -8.74 9.75 -9.11
CA LEU A 200 -9.91 9.23 -9.79
C LEU A 200 -10.59 8.12 -8.97
N ILE A 201 -11.91 7.99 -9.13
CA ILE A 201 -12.74 6.97 -8.50
C ILE A 201 -13.79 6.47 -9.49
N ALA A 202 -14.13 5.19 -9.39
CA ALA A 202 -15.29 4.59 -10.04
C ALA A 202 -15.90 3.51 -9.14
N ASN A 203 -17.19 3.22 -9.34
CA ASN A 203 -17.81 2.03 -8.76
C ASN A 203 -17.39 0.82 -9.60
N ILE A 204 -16.89 -0.26 -8.98
CA ILE A 204 -16.50 -1.47 -9.70
C ILE A 204 -17.71 -2.29 -10.16
N ASP A 205 -18.85 -2.12 -9.49
CA ASP A 205 -20.08 -2.88 -9.73
C ASP A 205 -20.94 -2.26 -10.84
N MET A 206 -20.33 -2.01 -11.99
CA MET A 206 -21.03 -1.48 -13.17
C MET A 206 -21.65 -2.62 -13.98
N LYS A 207 -22.76 -2.36 -14.66
CA LYS A 207 -23.42 -3.39 -15.46
C LYS A 207 -22.63 -3.72 -16.73
N GLU A 208 -22.18 -2.67 -17.41
CA GLU A 208 -21.47 -2.79 -18.67
C GLU A 208 -20.06 -3.35 -18.47
N GLY A 209 -19.65 -4.22 -19.39
CA GLY A 209 -18.26 -4.68 -19.53
C GLY A 209 -17.42 -3.72 -20.37
N GLY A 210 -16.16 -4.07 -20.57
CA GLY A 210 -15.23 -3.32 -21.42
C GLY A 210 -14.35 -2.35 -20.65
N ASN A 211 -13.94 -1.26 -21.30
CA ASN A 211 -12.94 -0.34 -20.76
C ASN A 211 -13.52 0.56 -19.67
N MET A 212 -13.07 0.38 -18.42
CA MET A 212 -13.48 1.17 -17.25
C MET A 212 -12.93 2.60 -17.28
N TYR A 213 -11.89 2.91 -18.07
CA TYR A 213 -11.26 4.24 -18.03
C TYR A 213 -12.26 5.40 -18.26
N ALA A 214 -13.27 5.20 -19.10
CA ALA A 214 -14.30 6.21 -19.38
C ALA A 214 -15.24 6.48 -18.18
N GLU A 215 -15.32 5.56 -17.24
CA GLU A 215 -16.19 5.62 -16.05
C GLU A 215 -15.47 6.24 -14.84
N LEU A 216 -14.16 6.43 -14.93
CA LEU A 216 -13.38 7.12 -13.91
C LEU A 216 -13.78 8.59 -13.83
N GLN A 217 -13.96 9.08 -12.60
CA GLN A 217 -14.32 10.46 -12.33
C GLN A 217 -13.42 11.01 -11.23
N PRO A 218 -13.15 12.34 -11.19
CA PRO A 218 -12.44 12.93 -10.06
C PRO A 218 -13.12 12.59 -8.73
N PHE A 219 -12.31 12.17 -7.77
CA PHE A 219 -12.72 11.96 -6.41
C PHE A 219 -13.18 13.29 -5.80
N THR A 220 -14.34 13.26 -5.13
CA THR A 220 -14.79 14.34 -4.26
C THR A 220 -15.43 13.73 -3.03
N ASN A 221 -15.36 14.42 -1.89
CA ASN A 221 -16.04 14.00 -0.67
C ASN A 221 -17.54 13.84 -0.91
N GLU A 222 -18.15 14.72 -1.71
CA GLU A 222 -19.56 14.62 -2.08
C GLU A 222 -19.86 13.32 -2.85
N ARG A 223 -19.01 12.94 -3.81
CA ARG A 223 -19.17 11.70 -4.57
C ARG A 223 -19.03 10.47 -3.67
N MET A 224 -18.04 10.45 -2.78
CA MET A 224 -17.85 9.36 -1.83
C MET A 224 -19.01 9.28 -0.83
N LYS A 225 -19.47 10.42 -0.32
CA LYS A 225 -20.64 10.50 0.57
C LYS A 225 -21.89 9.96 -0.13
N ASN A 226 -22.16 10.41 -1.35
CA ASN A 226 -23.27 9.92 -2.18
C ASN A 226 -23.16 8.40 -2.44
N PHE A 227 -21.96 7.89 -2.71
CA PHE A 227 -21.73 6.46 -2.88
C PHE A 227 -22.06 5.69 -1.60
N THR A 228 -21.57 6.17 -0.45
CA THR A 228 -21.88 5.59 0.86
C THR A 228 -23.39 5.59 1.14
N GLU A 229 -24.07 6.72 0.96
CA GLU A 229 -25.49 6.87 1.29
C GLU A 229 -26.42 6.08 0.35
N LYS A 230 -26.06 5.95 -0.93
CA LYS A 230 -26.92 5.31 -1.93
C LYS A 230 -26.63 3.82 -2.13
N PHE A 231 -25.37 3.43 -2.01
CA PHE A 231 -24.93 2.05 -2.28
C PHE A 231 -24.56 1.32 -1.01
N ILE A 232 -23.57 1.82 -0.26
CA ILE A 232 -23.14 1.13 0.97
C ILE A 232 -24.31 1.02 1.95
N PHE A 233 -25.09 2.09 2.09
CA PHE A 233 -26.25 2.08 2.97
C PHE A 233 -27.43 1.26 2.47
N SER A 234 -27.53 0.98 1.16
CA SER A 234 -28.59 0.13 0.60
C SER A 234 -28.21 -1.34 0.56
N LEU A 235 -26.92 -1.68 0.71
CA LEU A 235 -26.45 -3.03 1.03
C LEU A 235 -26.75 -3.42 2.50
N ILE A 236 -27.16 -2.45 3.35
CA ILE A 236 -27.44 -2.61 4.80
C ILE A 236 -28.70 -3.40 5.18
N PRO A 237 -29.66 -3.80 4.33
CA PRO A 237 -30.67 -4.76 4.78
C PRO A 237 -30.05 -6.01 5.43
N GLU A 238 -28.82 -6.38 5.04
CA GLU A 238 -28.08 -7.53 5.57
C GLU A 238 -27.12 -7.21 6.75
N LEU A 239 -26.73 -5.94 6.96
CA LEU A 239 -25.88 -5.51 8.07
C LEU A 239 -26.72 -4.73 9.10
N PRO A 240 -26.64 -4.99 10.42
CA PRO A 240 -27.45 -4.25 11.38
C PRO A 240 -27.17 -2.74 11.30
N ALA A 241 -28.19 -1.87 11.34
CA ALA A 241 -27.98 -0.42 11.43
C ALA A 241 -27.07 0.00 12.61
N LYS A 242 -26.99 -0.87 13.64
CA LYS A 242 -26.05 -0.77 14.77
C LYS A 242 -24.57 -0.91 14.40
N PHE A 243 -24.26 -1.50 13.24
CA PHE A 243 -22.89 -1.58 12.72
C PHE A 243 -22.34 -0.18 12.45
N PHE A 244 -23.08 0.62 11.68
CA PHE A 244 -22.68 1.99 11.32
C PHE A 244 -22.83 2.98 12.47
N THR A 245 -23.84 2.75 13.33
CA THR A 245 -24.12 3.60 14.48
C THR A 245 -23.42 3.13 15.77
N GLY A 246 -22.53 2.16 15.66
CA GLY A 246 -21.72 1.65 16.76
C GLY A 246 -20.97 2.78 17.46
N GLY A 247 -20.95 2.77 18.80
CA GLY A 247 -20.31 3.83 19.58
C GLY A 247 -21.04 5.18 19.60
N GLY A 248 -22.31 5.23 19.16
CA GLY A 248 -23.15 6.44 19.22
C GLY A 248 -23.06 7.35 18.00
N LEU A 249 -22.44 6.89 16.90
CA LEU A 249 -22.39 7.61 15.64
C LEU A 249 -23.77 7.67 14.98
N THR A 250 -24.10 8.80 14.38
CA THR A 250 -25.19 8.88 13.40
C THR A 250 -24.71 8.41 12.02
N LEU A 251 -25.65 8.02 11.16
CA LEU A 251 -25.33 7.66 9.76
C LEU A 251 -24.71 8.82 8.99
N GLU A 252 -25.17 10.04 9.26
CA GLU A 252 -24.60 11.25 8.66
C GLU A 252 -23.14 11.47 9.10
N GLU A 253 -22.84 11.33 10.39
CA GLU A 253 -21.47 11.40 10.88
C GLU A 253 -20.58 10.31 10.29
N TYR A 254 -21.10 9.08 10.15
CA TYR A 254 -20.38 7.99 9.49
C TYR A 254 -20.05 8.35 8.03
N ALA A 255 -21.05 8.78 7.25
CA ALA A 255 -20.87 9.15 5.86
C ALA A 255 -19.93 10.35 5.68
N GLN A 256 -20.01 11.34 6.57
CA GLN A 256 -19.09 12.48 6.58
C GLN A 256 -17.65 12.04 6.89
N ARG A 257 -17.44 11.25 7.94
CA ARG A 257 -16.08 10.81 8.34
C ARG A 257 -15.43 9.94 7.28
N THR A 258 -16.19 9.01 6.68
CA THR A 258 -15.67 8.14 5.62
C THR A 258 -15.46 8.84 4.29
N SER A 259 -16.13 9.97 4.04
CA SER A 259 -15.91 10.73 2.80
C SER A 259 -14.85 11.82 2.91
N SER A 260 -14.49 12.27 4.12
CA SER A 260 -13.55 13.38 4.35
C SER A 260 -12.33 12.99 5.21
N HIS A 261 -12.07 11.69 5.39
CA HIS A 261 -10.99 11.22 6.28
C HIS A 261 -9.59 11.75 5.88
N SER A 262 -9.36 12.05 4.60
CA SER A 262 -8.09 12.59 4.09
C SER A 262 -7.93 14.10 4.35
N ASP A 263 -9.03 14.83 4.58
CA ASP A 263 -8.98 16.29 4.77
C ASP A 263 -8.25 16.69 6.05
N TYR A 264 -8.20 15.81 7.05
CA TYR A 264 -7.46 16.06 8.29
C TYR A 264 -6.01 16.42 7.99
N ALA A 265 -5.38 15.78 7.01
CA ALA A 265 -3.99 16.06 6.61
C ALA A 265 -3.78 17.52 6.19
N LYS A 266 -4.81 18.21 5.68
CA LYS A 266 -4.75 19.60 5.23
C LYS A 266 -4.98 20.61 6.36
N THR A 267 -5.42 20.15 7.54
CA THR A 267 -5.69 21.03 8.69
C THR A 267 -4.41 21.61 9.29
N ALA A 268 -4.50 22.78 9.92
CA ALA A 268 -3.37 23.39 10.62
C ALA A 268 -2.80 22.49 11.74
N GLU A 269 -3.67 21.66 12.34
CA GLU A 269 -3.30 20.69 13.38
C GLU A 269 -2.38 19.59 12.82
N ALA A 270 -2.77 18.95 11.71
CA ALA A 270 -1.94 17.93 11.06
C ALA A 270 -0.68 18.52 10.41
N GLN A 271 -0.74 19.80 10.01
CA GLN A 271 0.37 20.56 9.42
C GLN A 271 1.27 21.20 10.49
N PHE A 272 1.40 20.56 11.66
CA PHE A 272 2.18 21.07 12.79
C PHE A 272 3.63 21.40 12.43
N PHE A 273 4.23 20.78 11.42
CA PHE A 273 5.61 21.04 11.01
C PHE A 273 5.78 22.36 10.22
N LYS A 274 4.71 22.90 9.63
CA LYS A 274 4.73 24.04 8.70
C LYS A 274 5.22 25.31 9.41
N GLY A 275 6.08 26.07 8.72
CA GLY A 275 6.64 27.34 9.19
C GLY A 275 8.16 27.31 9.33
N GLU A 276 8.68 28.36 9.97
CA GLU A 276 10.12 28.54 10.19
C GLU A 276 10.53 28.09 11.59
N TRP A 277 11.67 27.42 11.67
CA TRP A 277 12.26 26.88 12.88
C TRP A 277 13.71 27.35 12.96
N LYS A 278 14.09 27.98 14.06
CA LYS A 278 15.40 28.63 14.19
C LYS A 278 16.08 28.30 15.51
N ASN A 279 17.38 28.01 15.48
CA ASN A 279 18.17 27.89 16.71
C ASN A 279 18.57 29.27 17.27
N MET A 280 18.98 29.30 18.54
CA MET A 280 19.62 30.46 19.14
C MET A 280 21.13 30.19 19.25
N PRO A 281 21.94 30.57 18.24
CA PRO A 281 23.35 30.19 18.20
C PRO A 281 24.15 30.85 19.32
N ASP A 282 24.91 30.03 20.06
CA ASP A 282 25.91 30.53 21.00
C ASP A 282 27.10 31.14 20.24
N LYS A 283 27.19 32.47 20.26
CA LYS A 283 28.27 33.23 19.61
C LYS A 283 29.65 32.91 20.17
N LEU A 284 29.76 32.50 21.44
CA LEU A 284 31.03 32.15 22.07
C LEU A 284 31.53 30.80 21.57
N LYS A 285 30.62 29.89 21.24
CA LYS A 285 30.92 28.55 20.68
C LYS A 285 30.98 28.51 19.16
N LYS A 286 30.78 29.66 18.49
CA LYS A 286 30.71 29.77 17.03
C LYS A 286 29.69 28.79 16.43
N GLU A 287 28.56 28.59 17.10
CA GLU A 287 27.49 27.74 16.58
C GLU A 287 26.94 28.30 15.27
N MET A 288 26.54 27.39 14.38
CA MET A 288 25.90 27.75 13.11
C MET A 288 24.52 28.37 13.38
N ASP A 289 24.19 29.46 12.69
CA ASP A 289 22.80 29.93 12.60
C ASP A 289 22.07 28.99 11.64
N ILE A 290 21.03 28.30 12.11
CA ILE A 290 20.29 27.30 11.34
C ILE A 290 18.82 27.70 11.35
N ILE A 291 18.29 27.90 10.16
CA ILE A 291 16.88 28.14 9.91
C ILE A 291 16.37 27.01 9.02
N LEU A 292 15.39 26.28 9.50
CA LEU A 292 14.64 25.29 8.72
C LEU A 292 13.28 25.87 8.39
N LYS A 293 12.89 25.85 7.13
CA LYS A 293 11.56 26.27 6.70
C LYS A 293 10.86 25.08 6.07
N PHE A 294 9.68 24.74 6.58
CA PHE A 294 8.82 23.72 6.00
C PHE A 294 7.58 24.36 5.42
N GLU A 295 7.24 23.97 4.20
CA GLU A 295 6.07 24.43 3.47
C GLU A 295 5.22 23.24 3.06
N SER A 296 3.94 23.50 2.80
CA SER A 296 3.00 22.48 2.36
C SER A 296 1.86 23.11 1.57
N ASN A 297 1.50 22.45 0.48
CA ASN A 297 0.30 22.72 -0.32
C ASN A 297 -0.92 21.90 0.15
N GLY A 298 -0.79 21.17 1.27
CA GLY A 298 -1.81 20.29 1.82
C GLY A 298 -1.62 18.81 1.45
N GLU A 299 -0.83 18.52 0.43
CA GLU A 299 -0.66 17.16 -0.11
C GLU A 299 0.82 16.73 -0.14
N ALA A 300 1.74 17.69 -0.29
CA ALA A 300 3.17 17.47 -0.26
C ALA A 300 3.86 18.45 0.69
N ILE A 301 4.95 17.96 1.31
CA ILE A 301 5.82 18.75 2.17
C ILE A 301 7.08 19.10 1.38
N THR A 302 7.45 20.37 1.42
CA THR A 302 8.73 20.85 0.91
C THR A 302 9.45 21.63 2.00
N GLY A 303 10.74 21.91 1.80
CA GLY A 303 11.44 22.73 2.76
C GLY A 303 12.79 23.24 2.29
N SER A 304 13.36 24.12 3.09
CA SER A 304 14.69 24.68 2.87
C SER A 304 15.47 24.80 4.17
N VAL A 305 16.80 24.76 4.02
CA VAL A 305 17.78 24.98 5.07
C VAL A 305 18.50 26.28 4.78
N SER A 306 18.62 27.16 5.77
CA SER A 306 19.45 28.37 5.68
C SER A 306 20.46 28.40 6.80
N ASN A 307 21.68 28.85 6.46
CA ASN A 307 22.74 29.11 7.43
C ASN A 307 22.86 30.61 7.83
N GLY A 308 21.81 31.38 7.56
CA GLY A 308 21.76 32.84 7.68
C GLY A 308 22.39 33.59 6.50
N ARG A 309 23.11 32.92 5.58
CA ARG A 309 23.72 33.51 4.38
C ARG A 309 23.24 32.87 3.09
N ASP A 310 23.28 31.55 3.03
CA ASP A 310 22.85 30.74 1.90
C ASP A 310 21.57 29.99 2.25
N ILE A 311 20.78 29.67 1.21
CA ILE A 311 19.57 28.84 1.30
C ILE A 311 19.77 27.62 0.40
N TYR A 312 19.41 26.45 0.91
CA TYR A 312 19.51 25.15 0.25
C TYR A 312 18.13 24.48 0.26
N ALA A 313 17.74 23.86 -0.86
CA ALA A 313 16.54 23.03 -0.89
C ALA A 313 16.76 21.74 -0.09
N MET A 314 15.71 21.22 0.54
CA MET A 314 15.72 19.89 1.14
C MET A 314 15.47 18.83 0.06
N ASP A 315 16.30 17.79 0.07
CA ASP A 315 16.19 16.58 -0.75
C ASP A 315 15.91 15.36 0.14
N ASN A 316 15.31 14.30 -0.41
CA ASN A 316 15.01 13.05 0.33
C ASN A 316 14.24 13.30 1.65
N LEU A 317 13.28 14.24 1.63
CA LEU A 317 12.48 14.60 2.79
C LEU A 317 11.47 13.49 3.11
N SER A 318 11.44 13.06 4.37
CA SER A 318 10.50 12.09 4.92
C SER A 318 10.04 12.57 6.29
N LEU A 319 8.73 12.51 6.53
CA LEU A 319 8.09 12.80 7.81
C LEU A 319 7.27 11.59 8.24
N ALA A 320 7.60 11.00 9.39
CA ALA A 320 6.89 9.88 9.98
C ALA A 320 6.55 10.18 11.43
N GLY A 321 5.26 10.33 11.73
CA GLY A 321 4.81 10.86 13.02
C GLY A 321 5.41 12.26 13.26
N ASN A 322 6.13 12.43 14.37
CA ASN A 322 6.85 13.67 14.68
C ASN A 322 8.34 13.65 14.27
N LYS A 323 8.80 12.61 13.56
CA LYS A 323 10.21 12.47 13.15
C LYS A 323 10.35 12.91 11.69
N VAL A 324 11.23 13.86 11.42
CA VAL A 324 11.55 14.30 10.05
C VAL A 324 13.00 14.01 9.73
N LYS A 325 13.23 13.51 8.52
CA LYS A 325 14.55 13.25 7.96
C LYS A 325 14.64 13.90 6.59
N PHE A 326 15.75 14.54 6.29
CA PHE A 326 16.03 15.05 4.94
C PHE A 326 17.54 15.20 4.75
N THR A 327 17.92 15.45 3.51
CA THR A 327 19.28 15.77 3.10
C THR A 327 19.31 17.12 2.40
N PHE A 328 20.47 17.75 2.29
CA PHE A 328 20.69 18.88 1.40
C PHE A 328 22.17 18.96 1.02
N LYS A 329 22.46 19.59 -0.11
CA LYS A 329 23.84 19.77 -0.59
C LYS A 329 24.24 21.24 -0.50
N THR A 330 25.37 21.52 0.16
CA THR A 330 25.91 22.88 0.22
C THR A 330 26.50 23.31 -1.12
N LYS A 331 26.71 24.62 -1.33
CA LYS A 331 27.40 25.14 -2.53
C LYS A 331 28.80 24.54 -2.72
N GLY A 332 29.47 24.17 -1.63
CA GLY A 332 30.78 23.49 -1.65
C GLY A 332 30.70 21.99 -1.99
N GLY A 333 29.50 21.46 -2.23
CA GLY A 333 29.29 20.07 -2.61
C GLY A 333 29.15 19.09 -1.44
N THR A 334 29.22 19.56 -0.20
CA THR A 334 29.03 18.72 0.99
C THR A 334 27.59 18.28 1.11
N LEU A 335 27.35 16.96 1.15
CA LEU A 335 26.05 16.39 1.47
C LEU A 335 25.87 16.31 2.99
N ILE A 336 24.76 16.83 3.49
CA ILE A 336 24.41 16.83 4.91
C ILE A 336 23.02 16.19 5.07
N GLU A 337 22.91 15.26 6.00
CA GLU A 337 21.66 14.67 6.48
C GLU A 337 21.25 15.32 7.80
N ILE A 338 19.97 15.65 7.93
CA ILE A 338 19.37 16.11 9.17
C ILE A 338 18.30 15.11 9.60
N LYS A 339 18.38 14.66 10.85
CA LYS A 339 17.32 13.91 11.54
C LYS A 339 16.78 14.76 12.68
N SER A 340 15.49 15.00 12.67
CA SER A 340 14.84 15.83 13.70
C SER A 340 13.60 15.20 14.27
N VAL A 341 13.25 15.62 15.49
CA VAL A 341 12.00 15.26 16.16
C VAL A 341 11.30 16.53 16.58
N PHE A 342 10.04 16.70 16.16
CA PHE A 342 9.16 17.78 16.61
C PHE A 342 8.58 17.47 17.98
N ASP A 343 8.59 18.47 18.86
CA ASP A 343 8.03 18.42 20.20
C ASP A 343 7.35 19.78 20.48
N GLY A 344 6.10 19.90 20.02
CA GLY A 344 5.32 21.13 20.12
C GLY A 344 5.97 22.33 19.43
N GLY A 345 6.42 23.30 20.23
CA GLY A 345 7.07 24.52 19.78
C GLY A 345 8.58 24.38 19.52
N GLN A 346 9.17 23.21 19.78
CA GLN A 346 10.59 22.94 19.59
C GLN A 346 10.82 21.77 18.64
N MET A 347 11.99 21.75 18.02
CA MET A 347 12.50 20.59 17.31
C MET A 347 13.97 20.36 17.64
N LYS A 348 14.33 19.11 17.91
CA LYS A 348 15.72 18.70 18.12
C LYS A 348 16.26 18.14 16.81
N ALA A 349 17.23 18.81 16.19
CA ALA A 349 17.80 18.44 14.90
C ALA A 349 19.26 17.98 15.06
N THR A 350 19.58 16.78 14.58
CA THR A 350 20.96 16.26 14.53
C THR A 350 21.45 16.27 13.10
N MET A 351 22.63 16.84 12.87
CA MET A 351 23.20 17.07 11.55
C MET A 351 24.47 16.24 11.37
N ALA A 352 24.54 15.47 10.29
CA ALA A 352 25.72 14.66 9.95
C ALA A 352 25.98 14.68 8.45
N GLY A 353 27.25 14.82 8.06
CA GLY A 353 27.72 14.53 6.71
C GLY A 353 28.20 13.08 6.60
N ILE A 354 28.81 12.75 5.47
CA ILE A 354 29.34 11.41 5.20
C ILE A 354 30.40 10.99 6.23
N GLU A 355 31.34 11.89 6.53
CA GLU A 355 32.47 11.62 7.45
C GLU A 355 32.46 12.53 8.69
N ASN A 356 31.62 13.55 8.72
CA ASN A 356 31.63 14.61 9.74
C ASN A 356 30.33 14.63 10.53
N ASN A 357 30.42 14.79 11.85
CA ASN A 357 29.27 15.10 12.71
C ASN A 357 29.23 16.61 12.96
N TYR A 358 28.12 17.26 12.61
CA TYR A 358 27.92 18.71 12.79
C TYR A 358 27.18 19.04 14.08
N GLY A 359 26.78 18.03 14.86
CA GLY A 359 26.20 18.19 16.18
C GLY A 359 24.67 18.20 16.20
N THR A 360 24.13 18.54 17.36
CA THR A 360 22.69 18.56 17.63
C THR A 360 22.28 19.95 18.08
N TYR A 361 21.20 20.46 17.49
CA TYR A 361 20.65 21.78 17.71
C TYR A 361 19.21 21.69 18.18
N VAL A 362 18.81 22.63 19.03
CA VAL A 362 17.41 22.86 19.38
C VAL A 362 16.94 24.09 18.62
N LEU A 363 15.94 23.90 17.76
CA LEU A 363 15.31 24.96 16.99
C LEU A 363 13.93 25.23 17.59
N ASN A 364 13.56 26.50 17.66
CA ASN A 364 12.27 26.95 18.15
C ASN A 364 11.44 27.42 16.95
N ARG A 365 10.13 27.15 17.00
CA ARG A 365 9.20 27.67 16.00
C ARG A 365 9.18 29.19 16.07
N ILE A 366 9.31 29.83 14.92
CA ILE A 366 9.07 31.26 14.76
C ILE A 366 7.58 31.41 14.45
N LEU A 367 6.83 31.95 15.42
CA LEU A 367 5.45 32.33 15.19
C LEU A 367 5.45 33.63 14.36
N PRO A 368 4.54 33.75 13.37
CA PRO A 368 4.39 34.97 12.58
C PRO A 368 3.99 36.19 13.41
#